data_AF-A0A954SW74-F1
#
_entry.id   AF-A0A954SW74-F1
#
_cell.length_a   1.000
_cell.length_b   1.000
_cell.length_c   1.000
_cell.angle_alpha   90.00
_cell.angle_beta   90.00
_cell.angle_gamma   90.00
#
_symmetry.space_group_name_H-M   'P 1'
#
loop_
_entity.id
_entity.type
_entity.pdbx_description
1 polymer ?
#
loop_
_entity_poly.entity_id
_entity_poly.type
_entity_poly.pdbx_seq_one_letter_code
_entity_poly.pdbx_strand_id
1 'polypeptide(L)'
;MRSHAKQVTLVAIAVTLLADGALGQDMTFDQIRSVLRNNPPTHGDPLLREEAIVNLDEYLKTNAWPRAMTKEFYRHMTGTLSYEISLPVPAGARIWQMYNHGFIVKTPDTTFAFDLTDSYFNVALPHDVLEQIDVLFTSHSHGDHSDAVVQNAVASFGGQLVTTGTLPYAVDTMIGDLSVVAYDGLHGSYNFNTIFRVTTPSGITVMHTGDTQTSQSLPSGISADILLVNAWMNESGSRSATEGVRNAINKIGPNLTIPGHIQELGHTYNPADVTSRVPYEWPLAVDDVPIPGSLSVLAWGEYIDYGVANAELPATAKLIPSGNYTTADLNDDGRGDVGRTIGFAYVGEVDEGINRIDRQMAKFDLPNLSHSDVTVKSAVLRFYLDDVVGTPQGPVSLWHSLDDNSLEELTTQFENDTYSDTLLDVVQPTDVGGRYYEVDVTDQVLADYAVEGRAIAFSAFRLQINEASLFEDSLSNLYAFSPPTSGDHSPELILTFVPEPLGASLIVSMLATAFPTTRFRRRR
;
A
#
# COMPACT_ATOMS: atom_id res chain seq x y z
N MET A 1 2.52 -40.95 6.61
CA MET A 1 3.77 -40.97 5.79
C MET A 1 3.51 -40.59 4.31
N ARG A 2 2.78 -39.51 4.05
CA ARG A 2 2.77 -38.77 2.77
C ARG A 2 2.31 -37.34 3.09
N SER A 3 3.24 -36.40 3.19
CA SER A 3 3.03 -34.94 3.04
C SER A 3 4.34 -34.13 3.12
N HIS A 4 5.44 -34.72 3.60
CA HIS A 4 6.71 -34.00 3.81
C HIS A 4 7.55 -33.74 2.55
N ALA A 5 7.07 -34.04 1.35
CA ALA A 5 7.87 -33.91 0.12
C ALA A 5 7.62 -32.60 -0.66
N LYS A 6 6.57 -31.83 -0.33
CA LYS A 6 6.28 -30.53 -0.99
C LYS A 6 6.70 -29.30 -0.17
N GLN A 7 6.93 -29.44 1.14
CA GLN A 7 7.49 -28.35 1.98
C GLN A 7 9.01 -28.18 1.82
N VAL A 8 9.72 -29.18 1.30
CA VAL A 8 11.20 -29.14 1.24
C VAL A 8 11.72 -28.30 0.06
N THR A 9 10.90 -28.04 -0.97
CA THR A 9 11.33 -27.26 -2.14
C THR A 9 11.16 -25.75 -1.96
N LEU A 10 10.11 -25.28 -1.26
CA LEU A 10 9.97 -23.85 -0.93
C LEU A 10 11.01 -23.38 0.10
N VAL A 11 11.38 -24.24 1.04
CA VAL A 11 12.44 -23.96 2.01
C VAL A 11 13.79 -23.75 1.32
N ALA A 12 14.05 -24.33 0.14
CA ALA A 12 15.36 -24.19 -0.52
C ALA A 12 15.62 -22.79 -1.12
N ILE A 13 14.58 -22.06 -1.55
CA ILE A 13 14.75 -20.70 -2.10
C ILE A 13 14.82 -19.66 -0.98
N ALA A 14 14.00 -19.80 0.06
CA ALA A 14 14.18 -19.04 1.30
C ALA A 14 15.58 -19.31 1.89
N VAL A 15 16.05 -20.55 1.88
CA VAL A 15 17.42 -20.91 2.29
C VAL A 15 18.49 -20.36 1.36
N THR A 16 18.22 -19.99 0.10
CA THR A 16 19.25 -19.37 -0.76
C THR A 16 19.38 -17.87 -0.51
N LEU A 17 18.30 -17.19 -0.11
CA LEU A 17 18.35 -15.84 0.47
C LEU A 17 18.89 -15.84 1.92
N LEU A 18 18.66 -16.93 2.69
CA LEU A 18 19.09 -17.08 4.08
C LEU A 18 20.48 -17.77 4.25
N ALA A 19 21.08 -18.33 3.19
CA ALA A 19 22.36 -19.06 3.26
C ALA A 19 23.59 -18.15 3.21
N ASP A 20 23.42 -16.87 2.88
CA ASP A 20 24.45 -15.83 3.08
C ASP A 20 24.42 -15.27 4.51
N GLY A 21 24.30 -16.14 5.52
CA GLY A 21 24.78 -15.87 6.88
C GLY A 21 24.30 -14.59 7.58
N ALA A 22 23.08 -14.12 7.31
CA ALA A 22 22.56 -12.84 7.80
C ALA A 22 21.26 -12.97 8.60
N LEU A 23 21.20 -13.87 9.60
CA LEU A 23 20.34 -13.61 10.76
C LEU A 23 21.01 -12.48 11.56
N GLY A 24 20.83 -11.23 11.11
CA GLY A 24 21.45 -10.05 11.71
C GLY A 24 22.03 -9.01 10.74
N GLN A 25 21.56 -8.89 9.50
CA GLN A 25 21.82 -7.67 8.71
C GLN A 25 20.65 -6.69 8.83
N ASP A 26 21.00 -5.43 9.08
CA ASP A 26 20.06 -4.29 9.08
C ASP A 26 19.44 -4.15 7.68
N MET A 27 18.15 -4.44 7.53
CA MET A 27 17.43 -4.21 6.26
C MET A 27 17.40 -2.70 5.94
N THR A 28 17.49 -2.28 4.68
CA THR A 28 17.20 -0.89 4.29
C THR A 28 15.70 -0.58 4.35
N PHE A 29 15.30 0.70 4.36
CA PHE A 29 13.87 1.07 4.27
C PHE A 29 13.16 0.49 3.04
N ASP A 30 13.85 0.40 1.90
CA ASP A 30 13.29 -0.20 0.68
C ASP A 30 13.13 -1.71 0.80
N GLN A 31 14.09 -2.40 1.43
CA GLN A 31 13.98 -3.82 1.73
C GLN A 31 12.83 -4.08 2.70
N ILE A 32 12.72 -3.30 3.79
CA ILE A 32 11.60 -3.37 4.74
C ILE A 32 10.27 -3.18 4.00
N ARG A 33 10.13 -2.08 3.24
CA ARG A 33 8.93 -1.80 2.44
C ARG A 33 8.59 -2.98 1.54
N SER A 34 9.56 -3.47 0.79
CA SER A 34 9.39 -4.60 -0.13
C SER A 34 8.91 -5.83 0.62
N VAL A 35 9.51 -6.19 1.75
CA VAL A 35 9.10 -7.35 2.56
C VAL A 35 7.67 -7.17 3.07
N LEU A 36 7.32 -6.00 3.63
CA LEU A 36 5.97 -5.73 4.15
C LEU A 36 4.90 -5.81 3.04
N ARG A 37 5.17 -5.22 1.88
CA ARG A 37 4.26 -5.28 0.73
C ARG A 37 4.10 -6.70 0.19
N ASN A 38 5.19 -7.45 0.08
CA ASN A 38 5.17 -8.85 -0.36
C ASN A 38 4.56 -9.81 0.67
N ASN A 39 4.48 -9.38 1.94
CA ASN A 39 3.96 -10.17 3.05
C ASN A 39 2.87 -9.38 3.80
N PRO A 40 1.73 -9.12 3.14
CA PRO A 40 0.65 -8.34 3.74
C PRO A 40 0.02 -9.09 4.92
N PRO A 41 -0.61 -8.40 5.88
CA PRO A 41 -1.03 -8.98 7.14
C PRO A 41 -2.02 -10.15 7.04
N THR A 42 -2.84 -10.20 5.99
CA THR A 42 -3.87 -11.25 5.82
C THR A 42 -3.33 -12.56 5.26
N HIS A 43 -2.29 -12.54 4.43
CA HIS A 43 -1.88 -13.70 3.63
C HIS A 43 -0.37 -13.81 3.35
N GLY A 44 0.44 -12.87 3.85
CA GLY A 44 1.89 -12.92 3.77
C GLY A 44 2.52 -13.93 4.72
N ASP A 45 3.85 -14.11 4.60
CA ASP A 45 4.61 -14.85 5.60
C ASP A 45 4.73 -14.00 6.90
N PRO A 46 4.12 -14.45 8.02
CA PRO A 46 4.13 -13.68 9.25
C PRO A 46 5.53 -13.52 9.85
N LEU A 47 6.45 -14.47 9.62
CA LEU A 47 7.81 -14.40 10.17
C LEU A 47 8.67 -13.36 9.43
N LEU A 48 8.59 -13.33 8.10
CA LEU A 48 9.28 -12.31 7.31
C LEU A 48 8.72 -10.91 7.61
N ARG A 49 7.41 -10.82 7.80
CA ARG A 49 6.75 -9.58 8.20
C ARG A 49 7.22 -9.10 9.56
N GLU A 50 7.22 -9.97 10.56
CA GLU A 50 7.72 -9.66 11.91
C GLU A 50 9.17 -9.15 11.86
N GLU A 51 10.04 -9.83 11.10
CA GLU A 51 11.42 -9.40 10.90
C GLU A 51 11.52 -8.00 10.28
N ALA A 52 10.74 -7.70 9.25
CA ALA A 52 10.72 -6.38 8.63
C ALA A 52 10.19 -5.28 9.57
N ILE A 53 9.17 -5.59 10.38
CA ILE A 53 8.63 -4.67 11.39
C ILE A 53 9.69 -4.36 12.47
N VAL A 54 10.41 -5.38 12.95
CA VAL A 54 11.49 -5.18 13.94
C VAL A 54 12.65 -4.40 13.34
N ASN A 55 13.01 -4.64 12.08
CA ASN A 55 14.02 -3.82 11.39
C ASN A 55 13.55 -2.37 11.23
N LEU A 56 12.27 -2.13 10.93
CA LEU A 56 11.68 -0.78 10.87
C LEU A 56 11.83 -0.06 12.22
N ASP A 57 11.57 -0.77 13.32
CA ASP A 57 11.76 -0.23 14.66
C ASP A 57 13.19 0.27 14.90
N GLU A 58 14.23 -0.41 14.42
CA GLU A 58 15.62 0.03 14.63
C GLU A 58 15.91 1.40 13.98
N TYR A 59 15.32 1.69 12.83
CA TYR A 59 15.39 3.04 12.23
C TYR A 59 14.59 4.06 13.03
N LEU A 60 13.40 3.65 13.49
CA LEU A 60 12.45 4.52 14.15
C LEU A 60 12.80 4.75 15.61
N LYS A 61 13.53 3.89 16.32
CA LYS A 61 13.95 4.02 17.74
C LYS A 61 15.06 5.08 17.96
N THR A 62 15.20 6.05 17.06
CA THR A 62 16.19 7.13 17.17
C THR A 62 15.56 8.45 17.61
N ASN A 63 16.25 9.21 18.47
CA ASN A 63 15.74 10.47 19.07
C ASN A 63 15.69 11.68 18.12
N ALA A 64 15.69 11.45 16.81
CA ALA A 64 15.61 12.52 15.82
C ALA A 64 14.15 12.72 15.38
N TRP A 65 13.72 13.98 15.30
CA TRP A 65 12.53 14.40 14.54
C TRP A 65 12.53 13.75 13.14
N PRO A 66 11.35 13.50 12.52
CA PRO A 66 11.22 12.69 11.32
C PRO A 66 12.28 13.04 10.27
N ARG A 67 13.20 12.10 10.05
CA ARG A 67 14.29 12.23 9.07
C ARG A 67 13.69 12.16 7.67
N ALA A 68 14.42 12.67 6.68
CA ALA A 68 14.05 12.58 5.27
C ALA A 68 13.64 11.15 4.89
N MET A 69 14.44 10.16 5.29
CA MET A 69 14.16 8.74 5.02
C MET A 69 12.84 8.23 5.62
N THR A 70 12.47 8.66 6.84
CA THR A 70 11.20 8.26 7.45
C THR A 70 10.01 8.87 6.70
N LYS A 71 10.15 10.12 6.24
CA LYS A 71 9.15 10.79 5.41
C LYS A 71 9.01 10.10 4.06
N GLU A 72 10.12 9.71 3.42
CA GLU A 72 10.08 8.95 2.18
C GLU A 72 9.45 7.56 2.38
N PHE A 73 9.81 6.85 3.46
CA PHE A 73 9.15 5.58 3.79
C PHE A 73 7.63 5.75 3.91
N TYR A 74 7.17 6.73 4.70
CA TYR A 74 5.74 7.02 4.84
C TYR A 74 5.09 7.41 3.50
N ARG A 75 5.75 8.28 2.71
CA ARG A 75 5.27 8.68 1.38
C ARG A 75 5.13 7.48 0.44
N HIS A 76 6.11 6.58 0.42
CA HIS A 76 6.05 5.39 -0.42
C HIS A 76 4.98 4.40 0.06
N MET A 77 4.86 4.20 1.38
CA MET A 77 3.84 3.34 1.94
C MET A 77 2.43 3.90 1.75
N THR A 78 2.25 5.22 1.69
CA THR A 78 0.93 5.83 1.46
C THR A 78 0.67 6.18 -0.01
N GLY A 79 1.68 6.07 -0.88
CA GLY A 79 1.58 6.43 -2.30
C GLY A 79 0.60 5.55 -3.10
N THR A 80 0.32 4.33 -2.64
CA THR A 80 -0.67 3.44 -3.26
C THR A 80 -2.09 3.68 -2.75
N LEU A 81 -2.26 4.49 -1.70
CA LEU A 81 -3.53 4.61 -0.98
C LEU A 81 -4.65 5.11 -1.87
N SER A 82 -4.40 6.12 -2.72
CA SER A 82 -5.36 6.65 -3.70
C SER A 82 -5.95 5.56 -4.59
N TYR A 83 -5.10 4.67 -5.11
CA TYR A 83 -5.55 3.53 -5.90
C TYR A 83 -6.30 2.51 -5.04
N GLU A 84 -5.70 2.08 -3.93
CA GLU A 84 -6.27 1.04 -3.06
C GLU A 84 -7.64 1.43 -2.50
N ILE A 85 -7.82 2.69 -2.09
CA ILE A 85 -9.08 3.19 -1.57
C ILE A 85 -10.12 3.35 -2.67
N SER A 86 -9.72 3.56 -3.94
CA SER A 86 -10.66 3.64 -5.06
C SER A 86 -11.30 2.27 -5.37
N LEU A 87 -10.64 1.18 -4.99
CA LEU A 87 -11.14 -0.17 -5.22
C LEU A 87 -12.40 -0.46 -4.37
N PRO A 88 -13.39 -1.17 -4.90
CA PRO A 88 -14.55 -1.58 -4.12
C PRO A 88 -14.15 -2.61 -3.04
N VAL A 89 -14.80 -2.52 -1.88
CA VAL A 89 -14.76 -3.57 -0.85
C VAL A 89 -16.07 -4.35 -0.97
N PRO A 90 -16.09 -5.59 -1.51
CA PRO A 90 -17.35 -6.27 -1.84
C PRO A 90 -18.11 -6.81 -0.62
N ALA A 91 -17.41 -7.09 0.47
CA ALA A 91 -17.95 -7.50 1.75
C ALA A 91 -16.94 -7.17 2.85
N GLY A 92 -17.37 -7.18 4.11
CA GLY A 92 -16.45 -6.95 5.21
C GLY A 92 -15.99 -5.49 5.32
N ALA A 93 -14.75 -5.30 5.74
CA ALA A 93 -14.08 -4.02 5.83
C ALA A 93 -12.61 -4.14 5.43
N ARG A 94 -12.07 -3.12 4.76
CA ARG A 94 -10.64 -2.90 4.58
C ARG A 94 -10.21 -1.77 5.50
N ILE A 95 -9.15 -1.98 6.27
CA ILE A 95 -8.69 -1.05 7.30
C ILE A 95 -7.24 -0.70 7.05
N TRP A 96 -6.95 0.58 6.78
CA TRP A 96 -5.60 1.11 6.64
C TRP A 96 -5.14 1.72 7.96
N GLN A 97 -3.91 1.38 8.37
CA GLN A 97 -3.20 2.08 9.43
C GLN A 97 -2.51 3.31 8.85
N MET A 98 -2.94 4.49 9.28
CA MET A 98 -2.26 5.75 8.94
C MET A 98 -1.25 6.09 10.04
N TYR A 99 -0.63 7.26 9.97
CA TYR A 99 0.31 7.68 11.01
C TYR A 99 -0.30 7.61 12.41
N ASN A 100 0.52 7.22 13.39
CA ASN A 100 0.19 7.19 14.80
C ASN A 100 -1.06 6.35 15.12
N HIS A 101 -2.16 6.98 15.56
CA HIS A 101 -3.44 6.34 15.87
C HIS A 101 -4.54 6.63 14.84
N GLY A 102 -4.13 7.08 13.66
CA GLY A 102 -5.01 7.33 12.53
C GLY A 102 -5.36 6.07 11.76
N PHE A 103 -6.62 5.94 11.34
CA PHE A 103 -7.12 4.80 10.58
C PHE A 103 -8.12 5.22 9.52
N ILE A 104 -8.15 4.50 8.41
CA ILE A 104 -9.24 4.58 7.42
C ILE A 104 -9.92 3.21 7.37
N VAL A 105 -11.25 3.20 7.40
CA VAL A 105 -12.08 2.00 7.30
C VAL A 105 -13.00 2.16 6.10
N LYS A 106 -12.87 1.27 5.12
CA LYS A 106 -13.78 1.18 3.97
C LYS A 106 -14.60 -0.09 4.03
N THR A 107 -15.89 0.04 3.79
CA THR A 107 -16.85 -1.07 3.64
C THR A 107 -17.55 -0.95 2.28
N PRO A 108 -18.45 -1.89 1.90
CA PRO A 108 -19.20 -1.75 0.65
C PRO A 108 -20.00 -0.45 0.54
N ASP A 109 -20.49 0.03 1.68
CA ASP A 109 -21.51 1.09 1.72
C ASP A 109 -20.95 2.46 2.16
N THR A 110 -19.78 2.48 2.81
CA THR A 110 -19.24 3.73 3.40
C THR A 110 -17.75 3.61 3.72
N THR A 111 -17.10 4.77 3.70
CA THR A 111 -15.73 4.97 4.12
C THR A 111 -15.69 6.00 5.25
N PHE A 112 -15.10 5.64 6.38
CA PHE A 112 -14.93 6.54 7.52
C PHE A 112 -13.53 6.42 8.10
N ALA A 113 -13.10 7.42 8.84
CA ALA A 113 -11.74 7.50 9.34
C ALA A 113 -11.68 7.99 10.79
N PHE A 114 -10.58 7.68 11.46
CA PHE A 114 -10.27 8.11 12.81
C PHE A 114 -8.93 8.84 12.81
N ASP A 115 -8.84 9.96 13.53
CA ASP A 115 -7.59 10.61 13.94
C ASP A 115 -6.55 10.81 12.82
N LEU A 116 -7.01 11.17 11.61
CA LEU A 116 -6.11 11.42 10.48
C LEU A 116 -5.34 12.74 10.66
N THR A 117 -4.04 12.69 10.41
CA THR A 117 -3.13 13.84 10.53
C THR A 117 -2.03 13.79 9.47
N ASP A 118 -1.64 14.95 8.94
CA ASP A 118 -0.48 15.11 8.05
C ASP A 118 0.70 15.85 8.74
N SER A 119 0.40 16.47 9.89
CA SER A 119 1.24 17.45 10.57
C SER A 119 2.66 16.99 10.93
N TYR A 120 2.86 15.72 11.28
CA TYR A 120 4.17 15.23 11.73
C TYR A 120 5.14 14.94 10.59
N PHE A 121 4.65 14.47 9.44
CA PHE A 121 5.51 14.22 8.29
C PHE A 121 5.64 15.45 7.38
N ASN A 122 4.66 16.37 7.43
CA ASN A 122 4.47 17.36 6.37
C ASN A 122 4.39 16.67 4.99
N VAL A 123 3.70 15.52 4.98
CA VAL A 123 3.37 14.73 3.80
C VAL A 123 1.85 14.76 3.74
N ALA A 124 1.32 15.64 2.89
CA ALA A 124 -0.12 15.80 2.72
C ALA A 124 -0.74 14.47 2.32
N LEU A 125 -1.86 14.12 2.96
CA LEU A 125 -2.68 13.02 2.50
C LEU A 125 -3.26 13.36 1.12
N PRO A 126 -3.29 12.41 0.17
CA PRO A 126 -3.83 12.67 -1.16
C PRO A 126 -5.29 13.16 -1.11
N HIS A 127 -5.62 14.18 -1.90
CA HIS A 127 -6.97 14.77 -1.88
C HIS A 127 -8.06 13.77 -2.30
N ASP A 128 -7.76 12.89 -3.25
CA ASP A 128 -8.66 11.83 -3.72
C ASP A 128 -8.90 10.74 -2.67
N VAL A 129 -7.99 10.58 -1.70
CA VAL A 129 -8.24 9.77 -0.49
C VAL A 129 -9.21 10.51 0.44
N LEU A 130 -8.96 11.80 0.71
CA LEU A 130 -9.78 12.59 1.63
C LEU A 130 -11.20 12.82 1.11
N GLU A 131 -11.37 12.95 -0.20
CA GLU A 131 -12.67 13.07 -0.88
C GLU A 131 -13.55 11.84 -0.66
N GLN A 132 -12.95 10.67 -0.49
CA GLN A 132 -13.67 9.42 -0.28
C GLN A 132 -14.14 9.21 1.17
N ILE A 133 -13.78 10.09 2.11
CA ILE A 133 -14.13 9.94 3.53
C ILE A 133 -15.50 10.57 3.81
N ASP A 134 -16.49 9.74 4.10
CA ASP A 134 -17.86 10.18 4.44
C ASP A 134 -17.93 10.79 5.84
N VAL A 135 -17.20 10.22 6.79
CA VAL A 135 -17.16 10.66 8.20
C VAL A 135 -15.74 10.57 8.76
N LEU A 136 -15.23 11.68 9.30
CA LEU A 136 -13.97 11.73 10.04
C LEU A 136 -14.24 11.92 11.54
N PHE A 137 -13.84 10.94 12.34
CA PHE A 137 -13.87 10.97 13.79
C PHE A 137 -12.55 11.50 14.34
N THR A 138 -12.62 12.40 15.32
CA THR A 138 -11.46 12.91 16.05
C THR A 138 -11.66 12.69 17.54
N SER A 139 -10.85 11.81 18.12
CA SER A 139 -10.95 11.36 19.51
C SER A 139 -10.68 12.48 20.52
N HIS A 140 -9.73 13.36 20.21
CA HIS A 140 -9.36 14.55 20.99
C HIS A 140 -8.47 15.53 20.21
N SER A 141 -8.18 16.69 20.79
CA SER A 141 -7.58 17.84 20.10
C SER A 141 -6.05 17.89 20.08
N HIS A 142 -5.32 16.81 20.41
CA HIS A 142 -3.86 16.82 20.25
C HIS A 142 -3.47 16.73 18.77
N GLY A 143 -2.33 17.32 18.39
CA GLY A 143 -1.95 17.50 16.98
C GLY A 143 -1.65 16.18 16.24
N ASP A 144 -1.27 15.14 16.96
CA ASP A 144 -1.04 13.78 16.46
C ASP A 144 -2.35 12.99 16.22
N HIS A 145 -3.50 13.62 16.49
CA HIS A 145 -4.85 13.07 16.27
C HIS A 145 -5.78 14.04 15.51
N SER A 146 -5.58 15.35 15.69
CA SER A 146 -6.49 16.39 15.23
C SER A 146 -5.75 17.38 14.34
N ASP A 147 -5.94 17.24 13.04
CA ASP A 147 -5.34 18.11 12.03
C ASP A 147 -6.40 18.94 11.31
N ALA A 148 -6.33 20.27 11.51
CA ALA A 148 -7.30 21.18 10.92
C ALA A 148 -7.21 21.22 9.38
N VAL A 149 -6.04 20.97 8.78
CA VAL A 149 -5.89 20.94 7.32
C VAL A 149 -6.66 19.74 6.76
N VAL A 150 -6.45 18.56 7.35
CA VAL A 150 -7.15 17.31 6.97
C VAL A 150 -8.66 17.44 7.21
N GLN A 151 -9.08 17.93 8.39
CA GLN A 151 -10.49 18.12 8.72
C GLN A 151 -11.18 19.09 7.74
N ASN A 152 -10.55 20.21 7.41
CA ASN A 152 -11.10 21.18 6.46
C ASN A 152 -11.18 20.59 5.04
N ALA A 153 -10.19 19.80 4.63
CA ALA A 153 -10.21 19.13 3.33
C ALA A 153 -11.39 18.14 3.23
N VAL A 154 -11.54 17.22 4.20
CA VAL A 154 -12.68 16.29 4.25
C VAL A 154 -14.02 17.03 4.24
N ALA A 155 -14.18 18.06 5.07
CA ALA A 155 -15.39 18.87 5.10
C ALA A 155 -15.66 19.59 3.77
N SER A 156 -14.61 20.03 3.06
CA SER A 156 -14.75 20.69 1.75
C SER A 156 -15.24 19.75 0.65
N PHE A 157 -15.00 18.45 0.78
CA PHE A 157 -15.55 17.39 -0.08
C PHE A 157 -16.94 16.91 0.35
N GLY A 158 -17.48 17.45 1.45
CA GLY A 158 -18.82 17.12 1.96
C GLY A 158 -18.84 16.05 3.05
N GLY A 159 -17.68 15.56 3.49
CA GLY A 159 -17.57 14.64 4.62
C GLY A 159 -17.99 15.28 5.95
N GLN A 160 -18.53 14.47 6.86
CA GLN A 160 -18.96 14.91 8.18
C GLN A 160 -17.81 14.81 9.19
N LEU A 161 -17.71 15.79 10.10
CA LEU A 161 -16.72 15.78 11.18
C LEU A 161 -17.39 15.47 12.52
N VAL A 162 -16.85 14.50 13.25
CA VAL A 162 -17.32 14.13 14.59
C VAL A 162 -16.17 14.23 15.57
N THR A 163 -16.18 15.25 16.42
CA THR A 163 -15.12 15.50 17.42
C THR A 163 -15.60 15.20 18.83
N THR A 164 -14.69 15.15 19.80
CA THR A 164 -15.00 15.12 21.24
C THR A 164 -16.12 16.09 21.61
N GLY A 165 -17.11 15.62 22.36
CA GLY A 165 -18.24 16.43 22.82
C GLY A 165 -19.31 16.73 21.78
N THR A 166 -19.14 16.32 20.52
CA THR A 166 -20.18 16.45 19.48
C THR A 166 -21.39 15.56 19.77
N LEU A 167 -21.15 14.37 20.32
CA LEU A 167 -22.18 13.37 20.60
C LEU A 167 -22.42 13.21 22.11
N PRO A 168 -23.67 12.95 22.52
CA PRO A 168 -23.95 12.51 23.89
C PRO A 168 -23.31 11.14 24.15
N TYR A 169 -22.68 10.98 25.32
CA TYR A 169 -22.04 9.72 25.67
C TYR A 169 -23.05 8.60 25.97
N ALA A 170 -22.68 7.38 25.59
CA ALA A 170 -23.46 6.15 25.74
C ALA A 170 -24.85 6.19 25.10
N VAL A 171 -25.05 7.07 24.11
CA VAL A 171 -26.27 7.18 23.32
C VAL A 171 -25.94 6.87 21.87
N ASP A 172 -26.68 5.94 21.29
CA ASP A 172 -26.61 5.61 19.87
C ASP A 172 -27.15 6.76 19.04
N THR A 173 -26.29 7.32 18.18
CA THR A 173 -26.58 8.47 17.33
C THR A 173 -26.25 8.12 15.88
N MET A 174 -27.16 8.42 14.96
CA MET A 174 -26.91 8.25 13.53
C MET A 174 -26.09 9.40 12.97
N ILE A 175 -25.00 9.09 12.27
CA ILE A 175 -24.16 10.03 11.53
C ILE A 175 -24.07 9.51 10.09
N GLY A 176 -24.83 10.12 9.18
CA GLY A 176 -25.13 9.49 7.89
C GLY A 176 -25.81 8.14 8.12
N ASP A 177 -25.27 7.09 7.51
CA ASP A 177 -25.76 5.71 7.66
C ASP A 177 -25.02 4.91 8.75
N LEU A 178 -24.12 5.55 9.50
CA LEU A 178 -23.39 4.94 10.62
C LEU A 178 -24.17 5.11 11.93
N SER A 179 -24.30 4.02 12.70
CA SER A 179 -24.72 4.08 14.10
C SER A 179 -23.49 4.26 14.99
N VAL A 180 -23.43 5.37 15.73
CA VAL A 180 -22.25 5.78 16.50
C VAL A 180 -22.60 5.91 17.97
N VAL A 181 -21.81 5.27 18.82
CA VAL A 181 -21.82 5.49 20.27
C VAL A 181 -20.47 6.05 20.71
N ALA A 182 -20.50 7.23 21.34
CA ALA A 182 -19.33 7.82 21.98
C ALA A 182 -19.26 7.40 23.45
N TYR A 183 -18.07 7.12 23.97
CA TYR A 183 -17.81 6.88 25.39
C TYR A 183 -16.67 7.78 25.89
N ASP A 184 -16.68 8.01 27.19
CA ASP A 184 -15.62 8.76 27.85
C ASP A 184 -14.34 7.91 27.95
N GLY A 185 -13.20 8.47 27.53
CA GLY A 185 -11.89 7.83 27.58
C GLY A 185 -10.92 8.60 28.49
N LEU A 186 -10.09 7.88 29.22
CA LEU A 186 -9.09 8.49 30.12
C LEU A 186 -7.79 8.80 29.35
N HIS A 187 -7.42 10.08 29.26
CA HIS A 187 -6.13 10.51 28.70
C HIS A 187 -5.34 11.31 29.74
N GLY A 188 -4.33 10.69 30.35
CA GLY A 188 -3.61 11.24 31.49
C GLY A 188 -4.52 11.40 32.71
N SER A 189 -4.60 12.63 33.24
CA SER A 189 -5.49 12.97 34.37
C SER A 189 -6.81 13.61 33.93
N TYR A 190 -7.11 13.61 32.63
CA TYR A 190 -8.24 14.33 32.06
C TYR A 190 -9.12 13.43 31.19
N ASN A 191 -10.41 13.74 31.19
CA ASN A 191 -11.44 13.04 30.40
C ASN A 191 -11.82 13.90 29.18
N PHE A 192 -10.88 14.13 28.28
CA PHE A 192 -11.14 14.80 27.00
C PHE A 192 -10.92 13.88 25.79
N ASN A 193 -10.64 12.60 26.03
CA ASN A 193 -10.58 11.60 24.97
C ASN A 193 -11.96 10.96 24.78
N THR A 194 -12.37 10.77 23.53
CA THR A 194 -13.59 10.04 23.18
C THR A 194 -13.24 8.70 22.54
N ILE A 195 -13.80 7.64 23.09
CA ILE A 195 -13.83 6.31 22.46
C ILE A 195 -15.04 6.29 21.53
N PHE A 196 -14.84 5.92 20.27
CA PHE A 196 -15.93 5.77 19.31
C PHE A 196 -16.19 4.30 19.04
N ARG A 197 -17.46 3.89 19.11
CA ARG A 197 -17.93 2.61 18.55
C ARG A 197 -18.87 2.91 17.39
N VAL A 198 -18.47 2.48 16.20
CA VAL A 198 -19.18 2.71 14.94
C VAL A 198 -19.73 1.38 14.45
N THR A 199 -21.02 1.36 14.09
CA THR A 199 -21.68 0.22 13.47
C THR A 199 -22.06 0.61 12.04
N THR A 200 -21.57 -0.17 11.06
CA THR A 200 -21.82 0.05 9.63
C THR A 200 -23.21 -0.46 9.23
N PRO A 201 -23.74 -0.08 8.04
CA PRO A 201 -25.00 -0.61 7.52
C PRO A 201 -25.01 -2.14 7.39
N SER A 202 -23.85 -2.73 7.05
CA SER A 202 -23.64 -4.18 6.98
C SER A 202 -23.55 -4.87 8.35
N GLY A 203 -23.59 -4.10 9.45
CA GLY A 203 -23.60 -4.61 10.82
C GLY A 203 -22.21 -4.85 11.43
N ILE A 204 -21.12 -4.44 10.76
CA ILE A 204 -19.76 -4.54 11.29
C ILE A 204 -19.58 -3.46 12.35
N THR A 205 -18.99 -3.85 13.48
CA THR A 205 -18.76 -2.95 14.61
C THR A 205 -17.27 -2.68 14.81
N VAL A 206 -16.86 -1.41 14.71
CA VAL A 206 -15.49 -0.95 14.87
C VAL A 206 -15.41 -0.07 16.12
N MET A 207 -14.50 -0.38 17.04
CA MET A 207 -14.23 0.44 18.22
C MET A 207 -12.84 1.05 18.14
N HIS A 208 -12.75 2.38 18.16
CA HIS A 208 -11.51 3.14 18.23
C HIS A 208 -11.37 3.76 19.62
N THR A 209 -10.26 3.48 20.29
CA THR A 209 -10.11 3.84 21.71
C THR A 209 -9.66 5.27 21.94
N GLY A 210 -9.23 5.99 20.90
CA GLY A 210 -8.44 7.21 21.07
C GLY A 210 -7.26 6.97 22.01
N ASP A 211 -6.84 8.02 22.70
CA ASP A 211 -5.75 7.95 23.69
C ASP A 211 -6.17 7.41 25.05
N THR A 212 -7.07 6.42 25.06
CA THR A 212 -7.47 5.79 26.30
C THR A 212 -6.28 5.03 26.89
N GLN A 213 -5.80 5.46 28.05
CA GLN A 213 -4.57 4.95 28.66
C GLN A 213 -4.80 3.73 29.57
N THR A 214 -6.03 3.29 29.84
CA THR A 214 -6.27 2.10 30.67
C THR A 214 -7.49 1.33 30.21
N SER A 215 -7.38 -0.01 30.19
CA SER A 215 -8.50 -0.89 29.83
C SER A 215 -9.67 -0.77 30.81
N GLN A 216 -9.42 -0.30 32.04
CA GLN A 216 -10.45 -0.09 33.05
C GLN A 216 -11.48 0.94 32.61
N SER A 217 -11.04 1.97 31.87
CA SER A 217 -11.92 3.04 31.38
C SER A 217 -12.72 2.67 30.12
N LEU A 218 -12.39 1.56 29.46
CA LEU A 218 -13.23 1.04 28.37
C LEU A 218 -14.64 0.69 28.87
N PRO A 219 -15.69 0.84 28.04
CA PRO A 219 -17.04 0.46 28.45
C PRO A 219 -17.14 -1.04 28.75
N SER A 220 -17.93 -1.40 29.77
CA SER A 220 -18.18 -2.80 30.14
C SER A 220 -19.42 -3.34 29.45
N GLY A 221 -19.41 -4.63 29.10
CA GLY A 221 -20.57 -5.30 28.49
C GLY A 221 -20.83 -4.92 27.03
N ILE A 222 -19.86 -4.29 26.37
CA ILE A 222 -19.88 -3.92 24.97
C ILE A 222 -18.86 -4.77 24.22
N SER A 223 -19.22 -5.22 23.01
CA SER A 223 -18.33 -5.90 22.08
C SER A 223 -18.19 -5.10 20.78
N ALA A 224 -17.10 -5.38 20.06
CA ALA A 224 -16.85 -4.88 18.71
C ALA A 224 -16.24 -6.02 17.87
N ASP A 225 -16.47 -6.04 16.57
CA ASP A 225 -15.84 -7.00 15.66
C ASP A 225 -14.36 -6.66 15.47
N ILE A 226 -14.09 -5.36 15.32
CA ILE A 226 -12.77 -4.78 15.12
C ILE A 226 -12.46 -3.81 16.27
N LEU A 227 -11.30 -3.98 16.90
CA LEU A 227 -10.79 -3.08 17.93
C LEU A 227 -9.53 -2.38 17.43
N LEU A 228 -9.60 -1.07 17.26
CA LEU A 228 -8.48 -0.17 16.98
C LEU A 228 -8.00 0.38 18.34
N VAL A 229 -6.98 -0.26 18.89
CA VAL A 229 -6.56 -0.06 20.29
C VAL A 229 -5.32 0.81 20.39
N ASN A 230 -5.31 1.71 21.36
CA ASN A 230 -4.12 2.46 21.73
C ASN A 230 -3.03 1.51 22.24
N ALA A 231 -1.90 1.42 21.53
CA ALA A 231 -0.76 0.62 21.97
C ALA A 231 -0.11 1.19 23.25
N TRP A 232 -0.34 2.46 23.59
CA TRP A 232 0.07 3.07 24.86
C TRP A 232 -0.84 2.75 26.04
N MET A 233 -1.83 1.87 25.88
CA MET A 233 -2.71 1.51 26.98
C MET A 233 -1.92 0.84 28.11
N ASN A 234 -1.78 1.58 29.19
CA ASN A 234 -0.90 1.31 30.31
C ASN A 234 -1.68 1.36 31.62
N GLU A 235 -1.92 0.19 32.22
CA GLU A 235 -2.64 0.08 33.49
C GLU A 235 -1.94 0.88 34.61
N SER A 236 -2.41 2.10 34.86
CA SER A 236 -2.01 2.94 35.99
C SER A 236 -0.49 3.14 36.15
N GLY A 237 0.24 3.33 35.05
CA GLY A 237 1.67 3.69 35.09
C GLY A 237 2.66 2.51 35.13
N SER A 238 2.22 1.30 34.73
CA SER A 238 3.10 0.19 34.38
C SER A 238 4.06 0.56 33.23
N ARG A 239 5.08 -0.26 32.94
CA ARG A 239 5.91 -0.10 31.73
C ARG A 239 5.42 -0.95 30.55
N SER A 240 4.42 -1.80 30.79
CA SER A 240 3.98 -2.81 29.83
C SER A 240 2.68 -2.37 29.15
N ALA A 241 2.82 -1.67 28.02
CA ALA A 241 1.77 -1.50 27.02
C ALA A 241 1.05 -2.82 26.68
N THR A 242 1.81 -3.92 26.62
CA THR A 242 1.34 -5.25 26.27
C THR A 242 0.24 -5.76 27.21
N GLU A 243 0.33 -5.48 28.51
CA GLU A 243 -0.68 -5.92 29.48
C GLU A 243 -1.99 -5.14 29.33
N GLY A 244 -1.92 -3.81 29.21
CA GLY A 244 -3.12 -2.98 29.06
C GLY A 244 -3.86 -3.26 27.75
N VAL A 245 -3.11 -3.41 26.65
CA VAL A 245 -3.67 -3.85 25.36
C VAL A 245 -4.34 -5.21 25.49
N ARG A 246 -3.67 -6.21 26.10
CA ARG A 246 -4.26 -7.54 26.31
C ARG A 246 -5.56 -7.48 27.14
N ASN A 247 -5.58 -6.69 28.20
CA ASN A 247 -6.77 -6.52 29.03
C ASN A 247 -7.91 -5.86 28.25
N ALA A 248 -7.62 -4.90 27.38
CA ALA A 248 -8.59 -4.32 26.47
C ALA A 248 -9.19 -5.36 25.53
N ILE A 249 -8.35 -6.18 24.89
CA ILE A 249 -8.81 -7.25 23.99
C ILE A 249 -9.70 -8.24 24.76
N ASN A 250 -9.28 -8.68 25.95
CA ASN A 250 -10.08 -9.59 26.77
C ASN A 250 -11.41 -9.00 27.22
N LYS A 251 -11.46 -7.69 27.47
CA LYS A 251 -12.66 -6.98 27.94
C LYS A 251 -13.68 -6.76 26.82
N ILE A 252 -13.21 -6.41 25.62
CA ILE A 252 -14.08 -6.13 24.47
C ILE A 252 -14.43 -7.40 23.70
N GLY A 253 -13.51 -8.38 23.66
CA GLY A 253 -13.66 -9.64 22.93
C GLY A 253 -13.80 -9.50 21.42
N PRO A 254 -12.89 -8.78 20.73
CA PRO A 254 -12.99 -8.57 19.29
C PRO A 254 -12.58 -9.81 18.47
N ASN A 255 -12.98 -9.84 17.20
CA ASN A 255 -12.51 -10.82 16.22
C ASN A 255 -11.16 -10.41 15.62
N LEU A 256 -10.94 -9.11 15.46
CA LEU A 256 -9.68 -8.53 14.98
C LEU A 256 -9.28 -7.34 15.87
N THR A 257 -8.03 -7.31 16.30
CA THR A 257 -7.43 -6.16 16.98
C THR A 257 -6.29 -5.60 16.15
N ILE A 258 -6.27 -4.28 15.98
CA ILE A 258 -5.20 -3.54 15.32
C ILE A 258 -4.69 -2.48 16.32
N PRO A 259 -3.47 -2.64 16.85
CA PRO A 259 -2.87 -1.62 17.69
C PRO A 259 -2.41 -0.43 16.82
N GLY A 260 -2.82 0.78 17.20
CA GLY A 260 -2.26 2.04 16.68
C GLY A 260 -1.56 2.81 17.79
N HIS A 261 -1.30 4.09 17.59
CA HIS A 261 -0.46 4.90 18.51
C HIS A 261 0.95 4.31 18.67
N ILE A 262 1.48 3.80 17.56
CA ILE A 262 2.80 3.18 17.49
C ILE A 262 3.75 4.14 16.80
N GLN A 263 4.96 4.24 17.34
CA GLN A 263 6.03 5.10 16.85
C GLN A 263 5.61 6.58 16.72
N GLU A 264 4.86 7.10 17.70
CA GLU A 264 4.49 8.53 17.76
C GLU A 264 5.77 9.39 17.81
N LEU A 265 6.08 10.05 16.70
CA LEU A 265 7.38 10.70 16.51
C LEU A 265 7.54 12.00 17.32
N GLY A 266 6.44 12.53 17.88
CA GLY A 266 6.48 13.62 18.85
C GLY A 266 7.15 13.24 20.18
N HIS A 267 7.17 11.94 20.50
CA HIS A 267 7.79 11.42 21.71
C HIS A 267 9.19 10.86 21.45
N THR A 268 10.07 11.04 22.44
CA THR A 268 11.43 10.48 22.45
C THR A 268 11.36 8.98 22.67
N TYR A 269 12.23 8.21 22.01
CA TYR A 269 12.37 6.79 22.34
C TYR A 269 13.34 6.64 23.52
N ASN A 270 12.81 6.20 24.67
CA ASN A 270 13.56 5.87 25.86
C ASN A 270 12.89 4.71 26.59
N PRO A 271 13.33 3.45 26.42
CA PRO A 271 12.67 2.29 27.01
C PRO A 271 12.65 2.29 28.55
N ALA A 272 13.40 3.19 29.21
CA ALA A 272 13.35 3.39 30.66
C ALA A 272 12.25 4.38 31.12
N ASP A 273 11.64 5.12 30.19
CA ASP A 273 10.63 6.15 30.44
C ASP A 273 9.24 5.65 30.05
N VAL A 274 8.27 5.80 30.95
CA VAL A 274 6.86 5.42 30.71
C VAL A 274 6.17 6.33 29.70
N THR A 275 6.76 7.48 29.37
CA THR A 275 6.30 8.42 28.35
C THR A 275 7.02 8.25 27.01
N SER A 276 7.83 7.20 26.88
CA SER A 276 8.49 6.85 25.62
C SER A 276 7.49 6.32 24.61
N ARG A 277 7.65 6.71 23.34
CA ARG A 277 6.85 6.12 22.26
C ARG A 277 6.97 4.61 22.24
N VAL A 278 5.88 3.96 21.81
CA VAL A 278 5.79 2.50 21.74
C VAL A 278 6.36 2.04 20.40
N PRO A 279 7.37 1.16 20.39
CA PRO A 279 7.83 0.50 19.17
C PRO A 279 6.86 -0.61 18.74
N TYR A 280 6.91 -1.02 17.47
CA TYR A 280 6.06 -2.09 16.94
C TYR A 280 6.30 -3.45 17.61
N GLU A 281 7.51 -3.70 18.13
CA GLU A 281 7.87 -4.93 18.85
C GLU A 281 7.00 -5.16 20.10
N TRP A 282 6.48 -4.12 20.78
CA TRP A 282 5.71 -4.33 22.03
C TRP A 282 4.30 -4.89 21.77
N PRO A 283 3.53 -4.37 20.79
CA PRO A 283 2.27 -5.00 20.41
C PRO A 283 2.44 -6.42 19.84
N LEU A 284 3.54 -6.72 19.14
CA LEU A 284 3.82 -8.08 18.66
C LEU A 284 3.89 -9.09 19.82
N ALA A 285 4.46 -8.70 20.97
CA ALA A 285 4.52 -9.54 22.17
C ALA A 285 3.16 -9.75 22.88
N VAL A 286 2.07 -9.12 22.42
CA VAL A 286 0.73 -9.34 23.01
C VAL A 286 0.26 -10.78 22.77
N ASP A 287 0.56 -11.33 21.60
CA ASP A 287 0.09 -12.64 21.11
C ASP A 287 0.84 -13.85 21.70
N ASP A 288 1.86 -13.60 22.53
CA ASP A 288 2.56 -14.65 23.31
C ASP A 288 1.65 -15.37 24.31
N VAL A 289 0.43 -14.86 24.52
CA VAL A 289 -0.57 -15.40 25.44
C VAL A 289 -1.93 -15.43 24.75
N PRO A 290 -2.79 -16.43 25.00
CA PRO A 290 -4.10 -16.52 24.37
C PRO A 290 -4.94 -15.26 24.53
N ILE A 291 -5.43 -14.73 23.41
CA ILE A 291 -6.37 -13.61 23.32
C ILE A 291 -7.62 -14.02 22.50
N PRO A 292 -8.76 -13.36 22.70
CA PRO A 292 -9.88 -13.43 21.76
C PRO A 292 -9.49 -12.91 20.37
N GLY A 293 -9.95 -13.63 19.34
CA GLY A 293 -9.76 -13.21 17.95
C GLY A 293 -8.30 -13.27 17.49
N SER A 294 -7.94 -12.31 16.64
CA SER A 294 -6.60 -12.14 16.09
C SER A 294 -6.06 -10.75 16.41
N LEU A 295 -4.75 -10.62 16.51
CA LEU A 295 -4.03 -9.35 16.59
C LEU A 295 -3.20 -9.18 15.32
N SER A 296 -3.28 -8.01 14.68
CA SER A 296 -2.46 -7.69 13.51
C SER A 296 -1.77 -6.34 13.70
N VAL A 297 -0.44 -6.35 13.66
CA VAL A 297 0.37 -5.14 13.70
C VAL A 297 0.61 -4.66 12.27
N LEU A 298 0.17 -3.44 11.97
CA LEU A 298 0.29 -2.80 10.67
C LEU A 298 1.35 -1.71 10.74
N ALA A 299 2.29 -1.67 9.78
CA ALA A 299 3.09 -0.49 9.56
C ALA A 299 2.24 0.60 8.89
N TRP A 300 2.67 1.86 9.02
CA TRP A 300 1.99 2.97 8.39
C TRP A 300 1.82 2.77 6.87
N GLY A 301 0.61 3.00 6.37
CA GLY A 301 0.22 2.83 4.97
C GLY A 301 -0.22 1.41 4.59
N GLU A 302 -0.08 0.42 5.48
CA GLU A 302 -0.59 -0.92 5.22
C GLU A 302 -2.07 -1.03 5.54
N TYR A 303 -2.72 -2.01 4.90
CA TYR A 303 -4.09 -2.39 5.22
C TYR A 303 -4.23 -3.86 5.58
N ILE A 304 -5.33 -4.16 6.26
CA ILE A 304 -5.82 -5.52 6.47
C ILE A 304 -7.29 -5.61 6.06
N ASP A 305 -7.65 -6.76 5.50
CA ASP A 305 -9.02 -7.11 5.16
C ASP A 305 -9.67 -7.93 6.29
N TYR A 306 -10.84 -7.49 6.76
CA TYR A 306 -11.67 -8.17 7.76
C TYR A 306 -13.00 -8.63 7.14
N GLY A 307 -13.27 -9.93 7.17
CA GLY A 307 -14.54 -10.47 6.64
C GLY A 307 -14.73 -10.26 5.14
N VAL A 308 -13.69 -9.82 4.43
CA VAL A 308 -13.67 -9.74 2.97
C VAL A 308 -13.43 -11.17 2.49
N ALA A 309 -14.46 -11.82 1.96
CA ALA A 309 -14.24 -13.01 1.13
C ALA A 309 -13.37 -12.55 -0.05
N ASN A 310 -12.25 -13.24 -0.33
CA ASN A 310 -11.28 -12.91 -1.40
C ASN A 310 -11.93 -12.04 -2.46
N ALA A 311 -11.75 -10.72 -2.35
CA ALA A 311 -12.47 -9.80 -3.20
C ALA A 311 -12.13 -10.19 -4.64
N GLU A 312 -13.15 -10.54 -5.43
CA GLU A 312 -12.94 -10.68 -6.86
C GLU A 312 -12.28 -9.38 -7.32
N LEU A 313 -11.07 -9.47 -7.89
CA LEU A 313 -10.46 -8.31 -8.51
C LEU A 313 -11.50 -7.72 -9.47
N PRO A 314 -11.68 -6.39 -9.48
CA PRO A 314 -12.64 -5.79 -10.38
C PRO A 314 -12.34 -6.27 -11.80
N ALA A 315 -13.36 -6.46 -12.64
CA ALA A 315 -13.16 -6.90 -14.01
C ALA A 315 -12.14 -6.03 -14.77
N THR A 316 -11.97 -4.78 -14.32
CA THR A 316 -10.91 -3.88 -14.76
C THR A 316 -10.27 -3.16 -13.57
N ALA A 317 -8.93 -3.16 -13.49
CA ALA A 317 -8.15 -2.35 -12.56
C ALA A 317 -7.36 -1.29 -13.33
N LYS A 318 -7.35 -0.05 -12.82
CA LYS A 318 -6.61 1.08 -13.39
C LYS A 318 -5.49 1.46 -12.43
N LEU A 319 -4.25 1.24 -12.83
CA LEU A 319 -3.06 1.50 -12.02
C LEU A 319 -2.42 2.82 -12.45
N ILE A 320 -2.03 3.64 -11.47
CA ILE A 320 -1.19 4.82 -11.68
C ILE A 320 0.27 4.42 -11.39
N PRO A 321 1.28 4.96 -12.11
CA PRO A 321 2.67 4.61 -11.87
C PRO A 321 3.06 4.93 -10.43
N SER A 322 3.60 3.94 -9.73
CA SER A 322 4.19 4.10 -8.40
C SER A 322 5.58 4.75 -8.46
N GLY A 323 6.17 4.82 -9.67
CA GLY A 323 7.36 5.60 -9.98
C GLY A 323 7.31 6.13 -11.41
N ASN A 324 7.68 7.40 -11.62
CA ASN A 324 7.85 7.97 -12.96
C ASN A 324 9.00 8.98 -12.96
N TYR A 325 9.91 8.81 -13.90
CA TYR A 325 11.18 9.50 -13.91
C TYR A 325 11.49 9.96 -15.32
N THR A 326 12.06 11.15 -15.44
CA THR A 326 12.65 11.62 -16.69
C THR A 326 14.16 11.58 -16.55
N THR A 327 14.82 11.04 -17.56
CA THR A 327 16.26 10.90 -17.59
C THR A 327 16.82 11.56 -18.83
N ALA A 328 17.97 12.21 -18.71
CA ALA A 328 18.59 12.97 -19.77
C ALA A 328 19.99 12.44 -20.13
N ASP A 329 20.26 12.30 -21.42
CA ASP A 329 21.59 12.09 -21.99
C ASP A 329 22.15 13.43 -22.46
N LEU A 330 23.20 13.95 -21.81
CA LEU A 330 23.74 15.28 -22.12
C LEU A 330 24.79 15.26 -23.23
N ASN A 331 25.24 14.08 -23.66
CA ASN A 331 26.41 13.95 -24.52
C ASN A 331 26.22 12.99 -25.72
N ASP A 332 25.05 12.37 -25.84
CA ASP A 332 24.64 11.45 -26.92
C ASP A 332 25.53 10.21 -27.04
N ASP A 333 26.13 9.75 -25.93
CA ASP A 333 26.82 8.46 -25.88
C ASP A 333 25.86 7.29 -25.62
N GLY A 334 24.56 7.57 -25.58
CA GLY A 334 23.51 6.63 -25.25
C GLY A 334 23.38 6.39 -23.75
N ARG A 335 24.05 7.18 -22.90
CA ARG A 335 24.09 7.06 -21.43
C ARG A 335 23.48 8.27 -20.74
N GLY A 336 23.01 8.04 -19.52
CA GLY A 336 22.09 8.93 -18.83
C GLY A 336 22.90 9.72 -17.85
N ASP A 337 23.30 10.91 -18.26
CA ASP A 337 24.21 11.73 -17.48
C ASP A 337 23.51 12.38 -16.28
N VAL A 338 22.18 12.56 -16.34
CA VAL A 338 21.40 13.22 -15.29
C VAL A 338 20.02 12.55 -15.11
N GLY A 339 19.77 12.04 -13.90
CA GLY A 339 18.41 11.74 -13.44
C GLY A 339 17.74 13.00 -12.91
N ARG A 340 16.55 13.35 -13.42
CA ARG A 340 15.73 14.42 -12.87
C ARG A 340 14.40 13.87 -12.39
N THR A 341 14.16 14.03 -11.10
CA THR A 341 12.81 13.94 -10.57
C THR A 341 12.12 15.31 -10.72
N ILE A 342 10.90 15.26 -11.23
CA ILE A 342 9.78 16.23 -11.10
C ILE A 342 9.70 17.41 -12.09
N GLY A 343 8.61 17.42 -12.86
CA GLY A 343 7.99 18.60 -13.47
C GLY A 343 7.29 18.30 -14.79
N PHE A 344 8.02 17.69 -15.70
CA PHE A 344 7.58 17.44 -17.08
C PHE A 344 8.08 16.08 -17.54
N ALA A 345 7.27 15.39 -18.35
CA ALA A 345 7.65 14.12 -18.95
C ALA A 345 7.93 14.34 -20.44
N TYR A 346 9.20 14.60 -20.75
CA TYR A 346 9.66 14.80 -22.12
C TYR A 346 10.29 13.53 -22.69
N VAL A 347 10.05 13.29 -23.97
CA VAL A 347 10.70 12.21 -24.72
C VAL A 347 11.21 12.77 -26.04
N GLY A 348 12.52 12.81 -26.22
CA GLY A 348 13.18 13.38 -27.41
C GLY A 348 14.27 14.39 -27.07
N GLU A 349 14.67 15.19 -28.05
CA GLU A 349 15.76 16.16 -27.91
C GLU A 349 15.25 17.47 -27.29
N VAL A 350 15.98 17.99 -26.31
CA VAL A 350 15.62 19.19 -25.54
C VAL A 350 16.77 20.20 -25.57
N ASP A 351 16.54 21.37 -26.17
CA ASP A 351 17.50 22.49 -26.19
C ASP A 351 17.00 23.65 -25.31
N GLU A 352 17.06 23.46 -23.99
CA GLU A 352 16.72 24.48 -22.98
C GLU A 352 17.97 24.91 -22.19
N GLY A 353 18.97 25.44 -22.89
CA GLY A 353 20.21 25.93 -22.31
C GLY A 353 21.28 24.86 -22.08
N ILE A 354 20.89 23.58 -22.08
CA ILE A 354 21.76 22.41 -22.23
C ILE A 354 21.04 21.44 -23.15
N ASN A 355 21.67 21.13 -24.28
CA ASN A 355 21.18 20.15 -25.24
C ASN A 355 21.28 18.74 -24.65
N ARG A 356 20.19 17.98 -24.75
CA ARG A 356 20.09 16.63 -24.17
C ARG A 356 18.98 15.79 -24.80
N ILE A 357 19.04 14.47 -24.64
CA ILE A 357 17.96 13.55 -25.01
C ILE A 357 17.23 13.09 -23.75
N ASP A 358 15.96 13.48 -23.60
CA ASP A 358 15.11 13.07 -22.50
C ASP A 358 14.36 11.76 -22.85
N ARG A 359 14.22 10.88 -21.86
CA ARG A 359 13.44 9.63 -21.89
C ARG A 359 12.54 9.56 -20.67
N GLN A 360 11.37 8.95 -20.80
CA GLN A 360 10.42 8.78 -19.69
C GLN A 360 10.35 7.33 -19.25
N MET A 361 10.29 7.07 -17.95
CA MET A 361 10.06 5.75 -17.37
C MET A 361 8.80 5.75 -16.52
N ALA A 362 7.97 4.71 -16.63
CA ALA A 362 6.76 4.51 -15.82
C ALA A 362 6.76 3.09 -15.25
N LYS A 363 6.65 2.98 -13.93
CA LYS A 363 6.61 1.69 -13.22
C LYS A 363 5.30 1.50 -12.49
N PHE A 364 4.66 0.36 -12.69
CA PHE A 364 3.35 0.02 -12.14
C PHE A 364 3.47 -1.14 -11.15
N ASP A 365 2.88 -0.97 -9.97
CA ASP A 365 2.70 -2.03 -8.99
C ASP A 365 1.52 -2.91 -9.43
N LEU A 366 1.79 -4.15 -9.84
CA LEU A 366 0.75 -5.04 -10.34
C LEU A 366 0.02 -5.72 -9.18
N PRO A 367 -1.32 -5.90 -9.26
CA PRO A 367 -2.07 -6.66 -8.27
C PRO A 367 -1.52 -8.06 -8.09
N ASN A 368 -1.43 -8.53 -6.85
CA ASN A 368 -1.06 -9.90 -6.55
C ASN A 368 -2.17 -10.88 -6.99
N LEU A 369 -1.86 -11.77 -7.94
CA LEU A 369 -2.80 -12.77 -8.48
C LEU A 369 -2.69 -14.16 -7.83
N SER A 370 -1.72 -14.39 -6.95
CA SER A 370 -1.41 -15.71 -6.38
C SER A 370 -2.56 -16.37 -5.61
N HIS A 371 -3.59 -15.59 -5.27
CA HIS A 371 -4.77 -16.03 -4.52
C HIS A 371 -6.10 -15.68 -5.19
N SER A 372 -6.05 -15.17 -6.42
CA SER A 372 -7.25 -14.83 -7.17
C SER A 372 -7.60 -15.96 -8.14
N ASP A 373 -8.85 -16.36 -8.20
CA ASP A 373 -9.39 -17.21 -9.28
C ASP A 373 -9.53 -16.41 -10.59
N VAL A 374 -8.60 -15.49 -10.88
CA VAL A 374 -8.64 -14.66 -12.09
C VAL A 374 -7.29 -14.66 -12.78
N THR A 375 -7.32 -14.47 -14.09
CA THR A 375 -6.15 -14.27 -14.95
C THR A 375 -6.26 -12.93 -15.65
N VAL A 376 -5.11 -12.30 -15.96
CA VAL A 376 -5.10 -11.12 -16.82
C VAL A 376 -5.58 -11.54 -18.21
N LYS A 377 -6.68 -10.95 -18.65
CA LYS A 377 -7.19 -11.08 -20.02
C LYS A 377 -6.47 -10.13 -20.97
N SER A 378 -6.27 -8.88 -20.53
CA SER A 378 -5.61 -7.86 -21.31
C SER A 378 -5.00 -6.79 -20.41
N ALA A 379 -3.95 -6.14 -20.87
CA ALA A 379 -3.35 -4.97 -20.26
C ALA A 379 -3.18 -3.87 -21.31
N VAL A 380 -3.68 -2.68 -21.01
CA VAL A 380 -3.57 -1.50 -21.88
C VAL A 380 -2.81 -0.41 -21.14
N LEU A 381 -1.68 -0.01 -21.69
CA LEU A 381 -0.91 1.13 -21.20
C LEU A 381 -1.37 2.38 -21.93
N ARG A 382 -1.66 3.45 -21.19
CA ARG A 382 -2.05 4.73 -21.79
C ARG A 382 -1.27 5.91 -21.26
N PHE A 383 -0.90 6.81 -22.17
CA PHE A 383 -0.21 8.07 -21.88
C PHE A 383 -0.99 9.23 -22.49
N TYR A 384 -1.10 10.33 -21.76
CA TYR A 384 -1.68 11.56 -22.29
C TYR A 384 -0.56 12.39 -22.93
N LEU A 385 -0.63 12.58 -24.24
CA LEU A 385 0.27 13.47 -24.97
C LEU A 385 -0.27 14.90 -24.85
N ASP A 386 0.44 15.76 -24.14
CA ASP A 386 0.08 17.18 -23.99
C ASP A 386 0.38 17.95 -25.27
N ASP A 387 1.59 17.82 -25.81
CA ASP A 387 2.04 18.57 -26.98
C ASP A 387 3.16 17.87 -27.77
N VAL A 388 3.35 18.29 -29.01
CA VAL A 388 4.47 17.91 -29.88
C VAL A 388 5.27 19.17 -30.18
N VAL A 389 6.51 19.25 -29.67
CA VAL A 389 7.37 20.42 -29.79
C VAL A 389 8.39 20.18 -30.89
N GLY A 390 8.48 21.11 -31.85
CA GLY A 390 9.45 21.04 -32.95
C GLY A 390 9.10 19.96 -33.98
N THR A 391 10.11 19.26 -34.49
CA THR A 391 9.97 18.13 -35.42
C THR A 391 10.72 16.91 -34.88
N PRO A 392 10.10 16.13 -33.96
CA PRO A 392 10.74 14.93 -33.41
C PRO A 392 11.22 13.98 -34.52
N GLN A 393 12.39 13.38 -34.31
CA GLN A 393 13.09 12.58 -35.34
C GLN A 393 12.44 11.24 -35.68
N GLY A 394 11.47 10.81 -34.88
CA GLY A 394 10.84 9.51 -35.01
C GLY A 394 9.65 9.36 -34.08
N PRO A 395 9.00 8.19 -34.11
CA PRO A 395 7.98 7.84 -33.14
C PRO A 395 8.57 7.71 -31.73
N VAL A 396 7.69 7.72 -30.72
CA VAL A 396 8.04 7.28 -29.38
C VAL A 396 7.80 5.78 -29.28
N SER A 397 8.89 5.02 -29.22
CA SER A 397 8.85 3.58 -29.04
C SER A 397 8.78 3.20 -27.55
N LEU A 398 8.09 2.09 -27.28
CA LEU A 398 7.89 1.54 -25.95
C LEU A 398 8.93 0.43 -25.68
N TRP A 399 9.61 0.56 -24.57
CA TRP A 399 10.61 -0.39 -24.08
C TRP A 399 10.14 -1.01 -22.76
N HIS A 400 10.54 -2.27 -22.50
CA HIS A 400 10.14 -3.01 -21.31
C HIS A 400 11.29 -3.87 -20.76
N SER A 401 11.33 -4.06 -19.44
CA SER A 401 12.31 -4.91 -18.75
C SER A 401 11.62 -5.85 -17.76
N LEU A 402 11.94 -7.14 -17.85
CA LEU A 402 11.54 -8.18 -16.88
C LEU A 402 12.39 -8.18 -15.61
N ASP A 403 13.55 -7.53 -15.69
CA ASP A 403 14.55 -7.47 -14.61
C ASP A 403 14.40 -6.20 -13.76
N ASP A 404 13.76 -5.15 -14.30
CA ASP A 404 13.46 -3.93 -13.55
C ASP A 404 12.13 -4.06 -12.78
N ASN A 405 12.18 -4.89 -11.74
CA ASN A 405 11.03 -5.29 -10.95
C ASN A 405 10.96 -4.61 -9.58
N SER A 406 11.42 -3.36 -9.47
CA SER A 406 11.36 -2.60 -8.23
C SER A 406 11.00 -1.13 -8.48
N LEU A 407 10.42 -0.49 -7.47
CA LEU A 407 10.22 0.97 -7.46
C LEU A 407 11.49 1.76 -7.15
N GLU A 408 12.63 1.08 -6.99
CA GLU A 408 13.89 1.76 -6.76
C GLU A 408 14.24 2.57 -8.02
N GLU A 409 14.53 3.84 -7.84
CA GLU A 409 15.12 4.68 -8.87
C GLU A 409 16.62 4.38 -8.87
N LEU A 410 17.04 3.48 -9.74
CA LEU A 410 18.47 3.24 -9.91
C LEU A 410 18.99 4.24 -10.92
N THR A 411 20.04 4.97 -10.57
CA THR A 411 20.77 5.81 -11.53
C THR A 411 21.28 4.99 -12.73
N THR A 412 21.47 3.67 -12.55
CA THR A 412 21.86 2.71 -13.58
C THR A 412 20.69 2.09 -14.36
N GLN A 413 19.42 2.28 -13.96
CA GLN A 413 18.28 1.81 -14.77
C GLN A 413 18.27 2.41 -16.17
N PHE A 414 18.92 3.56 -16.34
CA PHE A 414 19.19 4.18 -17.62
C PHE A 414 20.08 3.32 -18.54
N GLU A 415 21.17 2.78 -17.99
CA GLU A 415 22.17 1.95 -18.67
C GLU A 415 21.78 0.46 -18.66
N ASN A 416 20.54 0.19 -18.25
CA ASN A 416 20.10 -1.16 -18.02
C ASN A 416 19.71 -1.79 -19.36
N ASP A 417 20.67 -2.51 -19.93
CA ASP A 417 20.52 -3.36 -21.13
C ASP A 417 19.39 -4.41 -21.00
N THR A 418 18.77 -4.54 -19.83
CA THR A 418 17.57 -5.37 -19.63
C THR A 418 16.32 -4.77 -20.26
N TYR A 419 16.30 -3.47 -20.54
CA TYR A 419 15.23 -2.89 -21.34
C TYR A 419 15.38 -3.29 -22.80
N SER A 420 14.33 -3.91 -23.32
CA SER A 420 14.22 -4.32 -24.72
C SER A 420 13.09 -3.56 -25.42
N ASP A 421 13.31 -3.23 -26.69
CA ASP A 421 12.29 -2.60 -27.53
C ASP A 421 11.14 -3.59 -27.74
N THR A 422 9.92 -3.15 -27.41
CA THR A 422 8.72 -3.97 -27.60
C THR A 422 8.24 -3.99 -29.05
N LEU A 423 8.84 -3.16 -29.91
CA LEU A 423 8.42 -2.88 -31.29
C LEU A 423 7.03 -2.22 -31.37
N LEU A 424 6.58 -1.64 -30.28
CA LEU A 424 5.33 -0.87 -30.18
C LEU A 424 5.67 0.61 -30.14
N ASP A 425 4.99 1.40 -30.96
CA ASP A 425 5.06 2.85 -30.91
C ASP A 425 3.84 3.41 -30.17
N VAL A 426 4.07 4.34 -29.25
CA VAL A 426 3.01 5.03 -28.49
C VAL A 426 2.43 6.18 -29.29
N VAL A 427 3.29 7.01 -29.90
CA VAL A 427 2.91 8.17 -30.73
C VAL A 427 3.85 8.30 -31.93
N GLN A 428 3.35 8.90 -33.00
CA GLN A 428 4.06 9.16 -34.27
C GLN A 428 4.29 10.67 -34.47
N PRO A 429 5.24 11.10 -35.32
CA PRO A 429 5.47 12.53 -35.58
C PRO A 429 4.26 13.29 -36.16
N THR A 430 3.29 12.57 -36.75
CA THR A 430 2.06 13.15 -37.30
C THR A 430 0.93 13.28 -36.29
N ASP A 431 1.12 12.79 -35.07
CA ASP A 431 0.14 12.85 -34.01
C ASP A 431 0.00 14.25 -33.42
N VAL A 432 -1.14 14.48 -32.76
CA VAL A 432 -1.47 15.76 -32.12
C VAL A 432 -1.68 15.58 -30.63
N GLY A 433 -1.30 16.59 -29.84
CA GLY A 433 -1.50 16.62 -28.40
C GLY A 433 -2.96 16.77 -27.97
N GLY A 434 -3.18 16.77 -26.65
CA GLY A 434 -4.48 16.89 -26.00
C GLY A 434 -5.31 15.61 -25.95
N ARG A 435 -4.68 14.43 -26.00
CA ARG A 435 -5.39 13.14 -25.94
C ARG A 435 -4.55 11.98 -25.39
N TYR A 436 -5.24 10.94 -24.94
CA TYR A 436 -4.65 9.65 -24.62
C TYR A 436 -4.28 8.86 -25.86
N TYR A 437 -3.14 8.19 -25.78
CA TYR A 437 -2.70 7.14 -26.69
C TYR A 437 -2.60 5.83 -25.91
N GLU A 438 -3.10 4.76 -26.49
CA GLU A 438 -3.24 3.46 -25.85
C GLU A 438 -2.43 2.40 -26.60
N VAL A 439 -1.70 1.57 -25.86
CA VAL A 439 -0.87 0.49 -26.38
C VAL A 439 -1.23 -0.79 -25.64
N ASP A 440 -1.46 -1.88 -26.38
CA ASP A 440 -1.67 -3.20 -25.81
C ASP A 440 -0.31 -3.74 -25.32
N VAL A 441 -0.20 -3.93 -24.00
CA VAL A 441 0.99 -4.44 -23.32
C VAL A 441 0.71 -5.76 -22.60
N THR A 442 -0.32 -6.49 -23.04
CA THR A 442 -0.77 -7.73 -22.40
C THR A 442 0.36 -8.74 -22.27
N ASP A 443 1.16 -8.93 -23.32
CA ASP A 443 2.25 -9.92 -23.32
C ASP A 443 3.36 -9.54 -22.33
N GLN A 444 3.72 -8.25 -22.22
CA GLN A 444 4.72 -7.76 -21.27
C GLN A 444 4.25 -7.99 -19.83
N VAL A 445 3.01 -7.58 -19.52
CA VAL A 445 2.44 -7.76 -18.17
C VAL A 445 2.29 -9.24 -17.80
N LEU A 446 1.87 -10.09 -18.74
CA LEU A 446 1.81 -11.54 -18.51
C LEU A 446 3.20 -12.14 -18.27
N ALA A 447 4.22 -11.64 -18.98
CA ALA A 447 5.60 -12.07 -18.76
C ALA A 447 6.10 -11.67 -17.36
N ASP A 448 5.74 -10.48 -16.87
CA ASP A 448 6.06 -10.06 -15.49
C ASP A 448 5.43 -10.99 -14.44
N TYR A 449 4.17 -11.38 -14.64
CA TYR A 449 3.48 -12.36 -13.78
C TYR A 449 4.08 -13.77 -13.87
N ALA A 450 4.68 -14.13 -15.00
CA ALA A 450 5.27 -15.45 -15.21
C ALA A 450 6.64 -15.62 -14.52
N VAL A 451 7.25 -14.54 -14.00
CA VAL A 451 8.54 -14.65 -13.32
C VAL A 451 8.35 -15.31 -11.96
N GLU A 452 8.69 -16.61 -11.90
CA GLU A 452 8.53 -17.46 -10.71
C GLU A 452 9.26 -16.90 -9.47
N GLY A 453 8.63 -17.07 -8.29
CA GLY A 453 9.22 -16.73 -7.00
C GLY A 453 9.03 -15.27 -6.56
N ARG A 454 8.25 -14.47 -7.29
CA ARG A 454 7.93 -13.10 -6.92
C ARG A 454 6.53 -13.02 -6.29
N ALA A 455 6.43 -12.40 -5.12
CA ALA A 455 5.16 -12.19 -4.41
C ALA A 455 4.40 -10.94 -4.93
N ILE A 456 5.12 -9.98 -5.52
CA ILE A 456 4.59 -8.81 -6.23
C ILE A 456 5.28 -8.71 -7.58
N ALA A 457 4.49 -8.50 -8.63
CA ALA A 457 4.99 -8.22 -9.96
C ALA A 457 4.94 -6.70 -10.19
N PHE A 458 5.98 -6.14 -10.79
CA PHE A 458 5.98 -4.77 -11.28
C PHE A 458 6.10 -4.83 -12.79
N SER A 459 5.42 -3.93 -13.49
CA SER A 459 5.70 -3.69 -14.90
C SER A 459 6.40 -2.36 -15.07
N ALA A 460 7.60 -2.38 -15.65
CA ALA A 460 8.37 -1.19 -15.95
C ALA A 460 8.38 -0.94 -17.47
N PHE A 461 8.04 0.29 -17.84
CA PHE A 461 7.98 0.73 -19.23
C PHE A 461 8.82 1.99 -19.41
N ARG A 462 9.55 2.08 -20.52
CA ARG A 462 10.35 3.23 -20.92
C ARG A 462 9.89 3.75 -22.28
N LEU A 463 9.71 5.06 -22.39
CA LEU A 463 9.41 5.78 -23.62
C LEU A 463 10.69 6.43 -24.15
N GLN A 464 10.98 6.21 -25.44
CA GLN A 464 12.17 6.75 -26.09
C GLN A 464 11.92 6.95 -27.59
N ILE A 465 12.52 7.98 -28.19
CA ILE A 465 12.68 8.05 -29.66
C ILE A 465 13.98 7.33 -30.02
N ASN A 466 13.88 6.25 -30.79
CA ASN A 466 15.04 5.43 -31.14
C ASN A 466 16.04 6.18 -32.05
N GLU A 467 15.55 7.13 -32.84
CA GLU A 467 16.33 7.97 -33.74
C GLU A 467 16.76 9.32 -33.13
N ALA A 468 16.53 9.54 -31.84
CA ALA A 468 16.94 10.79 -31.20
C ALA A 468 18.46 11.01 -31.31
N SER A 469 18.85 12.23 -31.61
CA SER A 469 20.22 12.72 -31.65
C SER A 469 20.24 14.21 -31.28
N LEU A 470 21.35 14.68 -30.72
CA LEU A 470 21.49 16.09 -30.35
C LEU A 470 21.63 17.01 -31.57
N PHE A 471 20.88 18.11 -31.59
CA PHE A 471 21.02 19.18 -32.58
C PHE A 471 21.38 20.50 -31.93
N GLU A 472 22.46 21.15 -32.38
CA GLU A 472 22.81 22.50 -31.90
C GLU A 472 22.08 23.57 -32.73
N ASP A 473 20.75 23.60 -32.68
CA ASP A 473 19.94 24.58 -33.41
C ASP A 473 19.05 25.46 -32.53
N SER A 474 19.12 25.32 -31.20
CA SER A 474 18.30 26.08 -30.24
C SER A 474 16.80 25.79 -30.36
N LEU A 475 16.42 24.62 -30.88
CA LEU A 475 15.04 24.16 -30.99
C LEU A 475 14.90 22.76 -30.39
N SER A 476 14.01 22.59 -29.42
CA SER A 476 13.65 21.27 -28.91
C SER A 476 12.79 20.49 -29.90
N ASN A 477 13.09 19.20 -30.09
CA ASN A 477 12.36 18.26 -30.92
C ASN A 477 11.89 17.05 -30.08
N LEU A 478 10.78 17.23 -29.38
CA LEU A 478 10.31 16.30 -28.34
C LEU A 478 8.79 16.12 -28.31
N TYR A 479 8.37 15.07 -27.62
CA TYR A 479 6.99 14.85 -27.19
C TYR A 479 6.86 15.21 -25.71
N ALA A 480 5.82 15.96 -25.36
CA ALA A 480 5.49 16.29 -23.99
C ALA A 480 4.30 15.44 -23.53
N PHE A 481 4.52 14.59 -22.53
CA PHE A 481 3.50 13.81 -21.87
C PHE A 481 3.13 14.39 -20.51
N SER A 482 1.91 14.10 -20.06
CA SER A 482 1.47 14.50 -18.73
C SER A 482 2.21 13.72 -17.63
N PRO A 483 2.66 14.39 -16.55
CA PRO A 483 3.30 13.73 -15.43
C PRO A 483 2.27 12.93 -14.59
N PRO A 484 2.70 11.99 -13.73
CA PRO A 484 1.78 11.21 -12.88
C PRO A 484 1.00 12.03 -11.85
N THR A 485 1.43 13.26 -11.60
CA THR A 485 0.78 14.18 -10.65
C THR A 485 -0.29 15.04 -11.32
N SER A 486 -0.59 14.82 -12.61
CA SER A 486 -1.55 15.62 -13.38
C SER A 486 -3.02 15.24 -13.14
N GLY A 487 -3.30 14.28 -12.25
CA GLY A 487 -4.66 13.83 -11.95
C GLY A 487 -5.24 13.04 -13.12
N ASP A 488 -6.22 13.61 -13.82
CA ASP A 488 -6.99 12.95 -14.89
C ASP A 488 -6.17 12.61 -16.14
N HIS A 489 -4.94 13.13 -16.26
CA HIS A 489 -4.07 12.91 -17.42
C HIS A 489 -2.83 12.05 -17.09
N SER A 490 -2.75 11.50 -15.87
CA SER A 490 -1.62 10.66 -15.48
C SER A 490 -1.49 9.44 -16.39
N PRO A 491 -0.27 8.91 -16.61
CA PRO A 491 -0.10 7.61 -17.28
C PRO A 491 -0.83 6.53 -16.50
N GLU A 492 -1.32 5.51 -17.21
CA GLU A 492 -2.11 4.46 -16.56
C GLU A 492 -1.89 3.10 -17.19
N LEU A 493 -1.90 2.05 -16.37
CA LEU A 493 -1.96 0.67 -16.80
C LEU A 493 -3.33 0.09 -16.44
N ILE A 494 -4.12 -0.22 -17.45
CA ILE A 494 -5.47 -0.73 -17.32
C ILE A 494 -5.44 -2.25 -17.53
N LEU A 495 -5.61 -3.00 -16.45
CA LEU A 495 -5.69 -4.45 -16.46
C LEU A 495 -7.14 -4.89 -16.54
N THR A 496 -7.47 -5.82 -17.42
CA THR A 496 -8.77 -6.51 -17.44
C THR A 496 -8.56 -7.95 -17.02
N PHE A 497 -9.37 -8.43 -16.08
CA PHE A 497 -9.29 -9.79 -15.57
C PHE A 497 -10.46 -10.63 -16.07
N VAL A 498 -10.24 -11.94 -16.18
CA VAL A 498 -11.31 -12.92 -16.33
C VAL A 498 -11.22 -13.98 -15.25
N PRO A 499 -12.35 -14.45 -14.71
CA PRO A 499 -12.35 -15.62 -13.85
C PRO A 499 -11.68 -16.79 -14.56
N GLU A 500 -10.78 -17.48 -13.86
CA GLU A 500 -10.32 -18.81 -14.24
C GLU A 500 -11.56 -19.67 -14.48
N PRO A 501 -11.67 -20.34 -15.64
CA PRO A 501 -12.80 -21.22 -15.88
C PRO A 501 -12.80 -22.29 -14.79
N LEU A 502 -13.79 -22.24 -13.90
CA LEU A 502 -14.04 -23.22 -12.84
C LEU A 502 -14.04 -24.63 -13.45
N GLY A 503 -12.91 -25.33 -13.42
CA GLY A 503 -12.86 -26.77 -13.68
C GLY A 503 -12.11 -27.26 -14.92
N ALA A 504 -10.78 -27.08 -14.95
CA ALA A 504 -9.90 -28.09 -15.57
C ALA A 504 -9.13 -28.91 -14.52
N SER A 505 -8.70 -28.28 -13.42
CA SER A 505 -7.85 -28.95 -12.42
C SER A 505 -8.59 -29.99 -11.55
N LEU A 506 -9.87 -29.77 -11.26
CA LEU A 506 -10.67 -30.66 -10.40
C LEU A 506 -11.20 -31.93 -11.11
N ILE A 507 -11.35 -31.91 -12.44
CA ILE A 507 -11.88 -33.08 -13.19
C ILE A 507 -10.80 -34.16 -13.38
N VAL A 508 -9.52 -33.79 -13.47
CA VAL A 508 -8.44 -34.76 -13.66
C VAL A 508 -8.16 -35.59 -12.39
N SER A 509 -8.36 -35.03 -11.20
CA SER A 509 -8.19 -35.77 -9.94
C SER A 509 -9.36 -36.72 -9.60
N MET A 510 -10.58 -36.45 -10.08
CA MET A 510 -11.70 -37.37 -9.89
C MET A 510 -11.74 -38.55 -10.89
N LEU A 511 -11.18 -38.40 -12.09
CA LEU A 511 -11.10 -39.50 -13.06
C LEU A 511 -9.94 -40.48 -12.80
N ALA A 512 -8.91 -40.08 -12.05
CA ALA A 512 -7.77 -40.95 -11.72
C ALA A 512 -8.06 -41.95 -10.58
N THR A 513 -9.17 -41.81 -9.84
CA THR A 513 -9.51 -42.68 -8.69
C THR A 513 -10.63 -43.70 -8.97
N ALA A 514 -11.19 -43.73 -10.18
CA ALA A 514 -12.32 -44.60 -10.54
C ALA A 514 -11.97 -45.73 -11.53
N PHE A 515 -10.82 -46.41 -11.36
CA PHE A 515 -10.58 -47.73 -11.96
C PHE A 515 -10.19 -48.75 -10.89
N PRO A 516 -11.12 -49.56 -10.37
CA PRO A 516 -10.76 -50.72 -9.57
C PRO A 516 -10.04 -51.73 -10.47
N THR A 517 -8.80 -52.04 -10.14
CA THR A 517 -8.04 -53.13 -10.77
C THR A 517 -8.65 -54.48 -10.37
N THR A 518 -9.61 -54.97 -11.15
CA THR A 518 -10.04 -56.37 -11.08
C THR A 518 -8.91 -57.29 -11.54
N ARG A 519 -8.13 -57.83 -10.60
CA ARG A 519 -7.21 -58.95 -10.85
C ARG A 519 -8.01 -60.24 -11.09
N PHE A 520 -8.08 -60.70 -12.33
CA PHE A 520 -8.48 -62.07 -12.65
C PHE A 520 -7.40 -63.06 -12.17
N ARG A 521 -7.73 -63.89 -11.19
CA ARG A 521 -6.91 -65.02 -10.73
C ARG A 521 -7.29 -66.26 -11.55
N ARG A 522 -6.47 -66.64 -12.54
CA ARG A 522 -6.59 -67.96 -13.20
C ARG A 522 -6.08 -69.05 -12.26
N ARG A 523 -6.94 -70.01 -11.92
CA ARG A 523 -6.54 -71.29 -11.31
C ARG A 523 -5.91 -72.20 -12.37
N ARG A 524 -4.75 -72.76 -12.05
CA ARG A 524 -4.47 -74.19 -12.17
C ARG A 524 -3.91 -74.66 -10.84
#